data_AF-T1BAH5-F1
#
_entry.id   AF-T1BAH5-F1
#
_cell.length_a   1.000
_cell.length_b   1.000
_cell.length_c   1.000
_cell.angle_alpha   90.00
_cell.angle_beta   90.00
_cell.angle_gamma   90.00
#
_symmetry.space_group_name_H-M   'P 1'
#
loop_
_entity.id
_entity.type
_entity.pdbx_description
1 polymer ?
#
loop_
_entity_poly.entity_id
_entity_poly.type
_entity_poly.pdbx_seq_one_letter_code
_entity_poly.pdbx_strand_id
1 'polypeptide(L)'
;SVETLGRILTIKSDENALKEISLLDGCYVIRSNLPVDRGSMEIIHQRYKDLANVEWAFRTMKSDIIELRPINVRKKTRTRA
;
A
#
# COMPACT_ATOMS: atom_id res chain seq x y z
N SER A 1 -7.65 23.81 2.10
CA SER A 1 -6.81 24.95 2.55
C SER A 1 -6.83 25.04 4.07
N VAL A 2 -5.80 25.63 4.68
CA VAL A 2 -5.75 25.84 6.14
C VAL A 2 -5.81 27.33 6.42
N GLU A 3 -6.84 27.75 7.14
CA GLU A 3 -7.01 29.13 7.59
C GLU A 3 -6.59 29.22 9.06
N THR A 4 -5.80 30.24 9.40
CA THR A 4 -5.30 30.46 10.76
C THR A 4 -5.91 31.72 11.36
N LEU A 5 -6.50 31.57 12.54
CA LEU A 5 -7.08 32.69 13.29
C LEU A 5 -6.57 32.60 14.75
N GLY A 6 -5.43 33.24 14.99
CA GLY A 6 -4.72 33.15 16.27
C GLY A 6 -4.15 31.75 16.53
N ARG A 7 -4.60 31.08 17.60
CA ARG A 7 -4.21 29.70 17.95
C ARG A 7 -5.15 28.63 17.36
N ILE A 8 -6.13 29.02 16.55
CA ILE A 8 -7.11 28.10 15.96
C ILE A 8 -6.76 27.86 14.50
N LEU A 9 -6.60 26.58 14.15
CA LEU A 9 -6.42 26.10 12.78
C LEU A 9 -7.75 25.57 12.28
N THR A 10 -8.25 26.14 11.19
CA THR A 10 -9.47 25.65 10.53
C THR A 10 -9.10 25.02 9.20
N ILE A 11 -9.41 23.74 9.05
CA ILE A 11 -9.15 22.99 7.84
C ILE A 11 -10.42 23.04 6.98
N LYS A 12 -10.31 23.61 5.78
CA LYS A 12 -11.36 23.54 4.77
C LYS A 12 -11.01 22.49 3.74
N SER A 13 -11.86 21.47 3.61
CA SER A 13 -11.82 20.52 2.50
C SER A 13 -12.28 21.23 1.22
N ASP A 14 -11.57 20.99 0.13
CA ASP A 14 -12.01 21.43 -1.20
C ASP A 14 -12.81 20.29 -1.84
N GLU A 15 -14.11 20.34 -1.66
CA GLU A 15 -15.05 19.31 -2.15
C GLU A 15 -15.04 19.18 -3.68
N ASN A 16 -14.72 20.25 -4.42
CA ASN A 16 -14.66 20.22 -5.88
C ASN A 16 -13.40 19.49 -6.35
N ALA A 17 -12.25 19.82 -5.76
CA ALA A 17 -11.01 19.11 -6.04
C ALA A 17 -11.11 17.62 -5.65
N LEU A 18 -11.76 17.30 -4.52
CA LEU A 18 -12.00 15.92 -4.10
C LEU A 18 -12.89 15.16 -5.09
N LYS A 19 -13.94 15.79 -5.64
CA LYS A 19 -14.78 15.19 -6.68
C LYS A 19 -14.02 14.93 -7.97
N GLU A 20 -13.20 15.87 -8.43
CA GLU A 20 -12.38 15.68 -9.64
C GLU A 20 -11.40 14.52 -9.49
N ILE A 21 -10.75 14.43 -8.33
CA ILE A 21 -9.83 13.32 -8.02
C ILE A 21 -10.61 11.99 -7.95
N SER A 22 -11.83 11.99 -7.41
CA SER A 22 -12.64 10.77 -7.35
C SER A 22 -13.03 10.22 -8.72
N LEU A 23 -13.11 11.06 -9.76
CA LEU A 23 -13.31 10.58 -11.14
C LEU A 23 -12.12 9.77 -11.68
N LEU A 24 -10.93 9.96 -11.09
CA LEU A 24 -9.71 9.22 -11.43
C LEU A 24 -9.61 7.89 -10.67
N ASP A 25 -10.56 7.59 -9.76
CA ASP A 25 -10.67 6.29 -9.11
C ASP A 25 -11.11 5.26 -10.16
N GLY A 26 -10.15 4.72 -10.90
CA GLY A 26 -10.40 3.65 -11.87
C GLY A 26 -11.13 2.48 -11.21
N CYS A 27 -12.12 1.92 -11.90
CA CYS A 27 -12.80 0.71 -11.43
C CYS A 27 -11.83 -0.49 -11.46
N TYR A 28 -11.59 -1.09 -10.30
CA TYR A 28 -10.83 -2.34 -10.19
C TYR A 28 -11.69 -3.43 -9.56
N VAL A 29 -11.38 -4.68 -9.91
CA VAL A 29 -12.07 -5.86 -9.39
C VAL A 29 -11.05 -6.75 -8.68
N ILE A 30 -11.31 -7.07 -7.42
CA ILE A 30 -10.54 -8.06 -6.68
C ILE A 30 -11.26 -9.40 -6.80
N ARG A 31 -10.60 -10.39 -7.41
CA ARG A 31 -11.10 -11.77 -7.46
C ARG A 31 -10.46 -12.60 -6.34
N SER A 32 -11.28 -13.15 -5.47
CA SER A 32 -10.87 -14.04 -4.39
C SER A 32 -11.51 -15.42 -4.55
N ASN A 33 -10.79 -16.47 -4.14
CA ASN A 33 -11.32 -17.84 -4.02
C ASN A 33 -11.81 -18.15 -2.60
N LEU A 34 -11.84 -17.14 -1.72
CA LEU A 34 -12.35 -17.29 -0.37
C LEU A 34 -13.86 -17.59 -0.42
N PRO A 35 -14.34 -18.62 0.31
CA PRO A 35 -15.76 -18.87 0.47
C PRO A 35 -16.50 -17.63 1.02
N VAL A 36 -17.74 -17.42 0.56
CA VAL A 36 -18.53 -16.20 0.83
C VAL A 36 -18.80 -16.01 2.33
N ASP A 37 -18.86 -17.10 3.09
CA ASP A 37 -19.04 -17.14 4.54
C ASP A 37 -17.79 -16.76 5.34
N ARG A 38 -16.61 -16.71 4.71
CA ARG A 38 -15.32 -16.54 5.40
C ARG A 38 -14.72 -15.14 5.32
N GLY A 39 -15.35 -14.20 4.64
CA GLY A 39 -14.88 -12.82 4.62
C GLY A 39 -15.81 -11.87 3.88
N SER A 40 -16.04 -10.69 4.45
CA SER A 40 -16.76 -9.62 3.77
C SER A 40 -15.89 -8.98 2.68
N MET A 41 -16.54 -8.23 1.79
CA MET A 41 -15.87 -7.47 0.74
C MET A 41 -14.81 -6.51 1.31
N GLU A 42 -15.12 -5.85 2.42
CA GLU A 42 -14.24 -4.90 3.11
C GLU A 42 -12.99 -5.61 3.65
N ILE A 43 -13.17 -6.80 4.23
CA ILE A 43 -12.04 -7.60 4.74
C ILE A 43 -11.12 -8.00 3.58
N ILE A 44 -11.68 -8.48 2.47
CA ILE A 44 -10.91 -8.87 1.28
C ILE A 44 -10.14 -7.66 0.73
N HIS A 45 -10.77 -6.49 0.65
CA HIS A 45 -10.12 -5.26 0.22
C HIS A 45 -8.97 -4.85 1.15
N GLN A 46 -9.17 -4.89 2.46
CA GLN A 46 -8.10 -4.59 3.43
C GLN A 46 -6.93 -5.58 3.30
N ARG A 47 -7.20 -6.88 3.17
CA ARG A 47 -6.15 -7.90 2.96
C ARG A 47 -5.41 -7.73 1.65
N TYR A 48 -6.09 -7.27 0.60
CA TYR A 48 -5.43 -6.90 -0.65
C TYR A 48 -4.50 -5.70 -0.45
N LYS A 49 -4.94 -4.66 0.28
CA LYS A 49 -4.10 -3.51 0.62
C LYS A 49 -2.88 -3.88 1.47
N ASP A 50 -3.00 -4.87 2.36
CA ASP A 50 -1.88 -5.38 3.18
C ASP A 50 -0.71 -5.92 2.33
N LEU A 51 -0.92 -6.25 1.03
CA LEU A 51 0.17 -6.65 0.13
C LEU A 51 1.23 -5.56 -0.06
N ALA A 52 0.88 -4.28 0.16
CA ALA A 52 1.86 -3.19 0.18
C ALA A 52 2.94 -3.40 1.26
N ASN A 53 2.61 -4.07 2.37
CA ASN A 53 3.58 -4.40 3.42
C ASN A 53 4.61 -5.43 2.94
N VAL A 54 4.20 -6.36 2.07
CA VAL A 54 5.11 -7.35 1.46
C VAL A 54 6.11 -6.66 0.53
N GLU A 55 5.62 -5.74 -0.32
CA GLU A 55 6.49 -4.92 -1.16
C GLU A 55 7.47 -4.09 -0.32
N TRP A 56 6.96 -3.46 0.75
CA TRP A 56 7.78 -2.68 1.66
C TRP A 56 8.85 -3.54 2.32
N ALA A 57 8.49 -4.73 2.82
CA ALA A 57 9.44 -5.67 3.40
C ALA A 57 10.53 -6.08 2.41
N PHE A 58 10.18 -6.38 1.16
CA PHE A 58 11.16 -6.70 0.12
C PHE A 58 12.06 -5.51 -0.24
N ARG A 59 11.52 -4.29 -0.28
CA ARG A 59 12.30 -3.08 -0.50
C ARG A 59 13.29 -2.85 0.62
N THR A 60 12.85 -2.98 1.88
CA THR A 60 13.72 -2.84 3.06
C THR A 60 14.79 -3.93 3.08
N MET A 61 14.43 -5.18 2.75
CA MET A 61 15.39 -6.30 2.65
C MET A 61 16.50 -6.06 1.62
N LYS A 62 16.20 -5.34 0.53
CA LYS A 62 17.19 -4.99 -0.50
C LYS A 62 18.02 -3.75 -0.14
N SER A 63 17.68 -3.04 0.91
CA SER A 63 18.40 -1.85 1.37
C SER A 63 19.48 -2.21 2.39
N ASP A 64 20.44 -1.31 2.59
CA ASP A 64 21.53 -1.51 3.56
C ASP A 64 21.07 -1.43 5.04
N ILE A 65 19.78 -1.15 5.28
CA ILE A 65 19.17 -1.03 6.62
C ILE A 65 19.30 -2.33 7.43
N ILE A 66 19.25 -3.49 6.78
CA ILE A 66 19.21 -4.79 7.48
C ILE A 66 20.62 -5.40 7.66
N GLU A 67 21.72 -4.70 7.34
CA GLU A 67 23.09 -5.25 7.31
C GLU A 67 23.27 -6.54 6.46
N LEU A 68 22.21 -7.01 5.79
CA LEU A 68 22.21 -8.09 4.83
C LEU A 68 22.78 -7.54 3.52
N ARG A 69 24.10 -7.66 3.33
CA ARG A 69 24.69 -7.33 2.03
C ARG A 69 24.14 -8.27 0.95
N PRO A 70 23.70 -7.74 -0.22
CA PRO A 70 23.29 -8.58 -1.33
C PRO A 70 24.39 -9.57 -1.73
N ILE A 71 24.13 -10.88 -1.60
CA ILE A 71 25.08 -11.92 -2.00
C ILE A 71 24.88 -12.21 -3.49
N ASN A 72 25.76 -11.65 -4.32
CA ASN A 72 25.73 -11.87 -5.77
C ASN A 72 26.34 -13.24 -6.14
N VAL A 73 25.53 -14.29 -6.11
CA VAL A 73 25.96 -15.65 -6.50
C VAL A 73 26.10 -15.79 -8.01
N ARG A 74 27.20 -16.40 -8.47
CA ARG A 74 27.47 -16.63 -9.91
C ARG A 74 27.13 -18.03 -10.42
N LYS A 75 26.97 -19.01 -9.52
CA LYS A 75 26.70 -20.42 -9.87
C LYS A 75 25.25 -20.77 -9.48
N LYS A 76 24.50 -21.37 -10.41
CA LYS A 76 23.09 -21.79 -10.21
C LYS A 76 22.89 -22.65 -8.96
N THR A 77 23.86 -23.51 -8.63
CA THR A 77 23.81 -24.40 -7.46
C THR A 77 23.80 -23.65 -6.12
N ARG A 78 24.18 -22.36 -6.10
CA ARG A 78 24.29 -21.53 -4.89
C ARG A 78 23.11 -20.56 -4.71
N THR A 79 22.08 -20.64 -5.55
CA THR A 79 20.97 -19.66 -5.61
C THR A 79 19.73 -20.06 -4.81
N ARG A 80 19.64 -21.30 -4.29
CA ARG A 80 18.51 -21.74 -3.47
C ARG A 80 18.91 -21.69 -1.99
N ALA A 81 18.39 -20.71 -1.27
CA ALA A 81 18.27 -20.68 0.19
C ALA A 81 16.79 -20.87 0.53
#